data_AF-A0A6A5FQ12-F1
#
_entry.id   AF-A0A6A5FQ12-F1
#
_cell.length_a   1.000
_cell.length_b   1.000
_cell.length_c   1.000
_cell.angle_alpha   90.00
_cell.angle_beta   90.00
_cell.angle_gamma   90.00
#
_symmetry.space_group_name_H-M   'P 1'
#
loop_
_entity.id
_entity.type
_entity.pdbx_description
1 polymer ?
#
loop_
_entity_poly.entity_id
_entity_poly.type
_entity_poly.pdbx_seq_one_letter_code
_entity_poly.pdbx_strand_id
1 'polypeptide(L)'
;MIPYIYLLVCWLALPLQALEILDPEEVEYIRCHATATAGGSVTLDCGSTVPAIFIWGFTKPGTDSNVAVAYNYGQGPKVQAQSSSLGRMRVPANTSALVIEELQRDAEGMYTCQALYDTDEGTRITFYFTRLEVEDD
;
A
#
# COMPACT_ATOMS: atom_id res chain seq x y z
N MET A 1 -16.72 -23.77 47.77
CA MET A 1 -15.77 -22.64 47.80
C MET A 1 -15.18 -22.42 46.40
N ILE A 2 -15.99 -21.96 45.44
CA ILE A 2 -15.55 -21.73 44.04
C ILE A 2 -16.28 -20.50 43.41
N PRO A 3 -16.33 -19.29 44.04
CA PRO A 3 -16.75 -18.10 43.29
C PRO A 3 -15.63 -17.07 43.10
N TYR A 4 -14.52 -17.17 43.85
CA TYR A 4 -13.51 -16.10 43.89
C TYR A 4 -12.47 -16.12 42.77
N ILE A 5 -12.31 -17.25 42.06
CA ILE A 5 -11.27 -17.38 41.03
C ILE A 5 -11.66 -16.68 39.72
N TYR A 6 -12.96 -16.57 39.42
CA TYR A 6 -13.42 -15.91 38.18
C TYR A 6 -13.34 -14.38 38.23
N LEU A 7 -13.42 -13.77 39.42
CA LEU A 7 -13.35 -12.32 39.58
C LEU A 7 -11.93 -11.76 39.38
N LEU A 8 -10.88 -12.56 39.60
CA LEU A 8 -9.49 -12.12 39.41
C LEU A 8 -9.03 -12.14 37.95
N VAL A 9 -9.66 -12.93 37.08
CA VAL A 9 -9.24 -13.07 35.68
C VAL A 9 -9.68 -11.88 34.82
N CYS A 10 -10.79 -11.21 35.16
CA CYS A 10 -11.25 -10.03 34.41
C CYS A 10 -10.40 -8.77 34.65
N TRP A 11 -9.61 -8.71 35.72
CA TRP A 11 -8.79 -7.53 36.04
C TRP A 11 -7.41 -7.53 35.36
N LEU A 12 -7.04 -8.65 34.72
CA LEU A 12 -5.84 -8.77 33.89
C LEU A 12 -6.13 -8.66 32.40
N ALA A 13 -7.36 -8.27 32.03
CA ALA A 13 -7.63 -7.78 30.68
C ALA A 13 -6.93 -6.42 30.52
N LEU A 14 -5.62 -6.46 30.30
CA LEU A 14 -4.90 -5.37 29.65
C LEU A 14 -5.74 -4.97 28.44
N PRO A 15 -6.03 -3.68 28.25
CA PRO A 15 -6.65 -3.27 27.00
C PRO A 15 -5.67 -3.70 25.92
N LEU A 16 -6.04 -4.73 25.15
CA LEU A 16 -5.46 -4.91 23.84
C LEU A 16 -5.83 -3.61 23.15
N GLN A 17 -4.89 -2.67 23.08
CA GLN A 17 -5.03 -1.48 22.26
C GLN A 17 -5.03 -2.01 20.83
N ALA A 18 -6.21 -2.48 20.41
CA ALA A 18 -6.49 -2.71 19.02
C ALA A 18 -6.22 -1.37 18.33
N LEU A 19 -5.48 -1.42 17.23
CA LEU A 19 -5.26 -0.26 16.38
C LEU A 19 -6.63 0.36 16.07
N GLU A 20 -6.90 1.53 16.64
CA GLU A 20 -8.10 2.29 16.37
C GLU A 20 -7.92 2.88 14.97
N ILE A 21 -8.70 2.37 14.00
CA ILE A 21 -8.69 2.90 12.63
C ILE A 21 -9.46 4.22 12.70
N LEU A 22 -8.71 5.31 12.56
CA LEU A 22 -9.15 6.69 12.77
C LEU A 22 -10.29 7.12 11.84
N ASP A 23 -11.00 8.17 12.28
CA ASP A 23 -12.10 8.87 11.60
C ASP A 23 -11.84 9.04 10.09
N PRO A 24 -12.80 8.74 9.18
CA PRO A 24 -12.63 8.93 7.75
C PRO A 24 -12.23 10.36 7.32
N GLU A 25 -12.39 11.37 8.17
CA GLU A 25 -11.87 12.74 7.94
C GLU A 25 -10.34 12.87 8.11
N GLU A 26 -9.67 11.93 8.79
CA GLU A 26 -8.21 11.93 9.00
C GLU A 26 -7.41 11.25 7.88
N VAL A 27 -8.09 10.76 6.83
CA VAL A 27 -7.47 10.06 5.71
C VAL A 27 -7.21 11.02 4.56
N GLU A 28 -5.94 11.18 4.19
CA GLU A 28 -5.55 12.01 3.05
C GLU A 28 -5.58 11.22 1.74
N TYR A 29 -6.17 11.81 0.68
CA TYR A 29 -6.29 11.21 -0.65
C TYR A 29 -5.55 12.07 -1.68
N ILE A 30 -4.47 11.54 -2.23
CA ILE A 30 -3.62 12.20 -3.23
C ILE A 30 -3.82 11.53 -4.58
N ARG A 31 -4.06 12.32 -5.63
CA ARG A 31 -4.21 11.83 -7.01
C ARG A 31 -3.03 12.25 -7.86
N CYS A 32 -2.46 11.31 -8.58
CA CYS A 32 -1.31 11.45 -9.45
C CYS A 32 -1.62 10.90 -10.85
N HIS A 33 -0.83 11.33 -11.82
CA HIS A 33 -0.85 10.82 -13.18
C HIS A 33 0.58 10.55 -13.63
N ALA A 34 0.77 9.47 -14.38
CA ALA A 34 2.04 9.08 -14.95
C ALA A 34 1.81 8.53 -16.36
N THR A 35 2.80 8.75 -17.22
CA THR A 35 2.80 8.27 -18.60
C THR A 35 4.14 7.61 -18.89
N ALA A 36 4.12 6.48 -19.59
CA ALA A 36 5.32 5.79 -20.06
C ALA A 36 5.03 5.00 -21.33
N THR A 37 6.05 4.76 -22.15
CA THR A 37 5.92 3.93 -23.35
C THR A 37 5.95 2.44 -23.00
N ALA A 38 5.28 1.61 -23.81
CA ALA A 38 5.40 0.17 -23.69
C ALA A 38 6.86 -0.30 -23.88
N GLY A 39 7.29 -1.28 -23.09
CA GLY A 39 8.68 -1.71 -22.99
C GLY A 39 9.59 -0.78 -22.18
N GLY A 40 9.12 0.44 -21.86
CA GLY A 40 9.83 1.43 -21.06
C GLY A 40 9.81 1.12 -19.55
N SER A 41 10.04 2.17 -18.75
CA SER A 41 9.98 2.09 -17.29
C SER A 41 9.30 3.32 -16.69
N VAL A 42 8.61 3.11 -15.57
CA VAL A 42 7.97 4.15 -14.79
C VAL A 42 8.22 3.94 -13.30
N THR A 43 8.34 5.05 -12.57
CA THR A 43 8.37 5.07 -11.10
C THR A 43 7.11 5.73 -10.59
N LEU A 44 6.37 5.03 -9.74
CA LEU A 44 5.16 5.54 -9.09
C LEU A 44 5.49 5.80 -7.62
N ASP A 45 5.37 7.06 -7.19
CA ASP A 45 5.71 7.45 -5.83
C ASP A 45 4.59 7.13 -4.84
N CYS A 46 4.98 6.74 -3.63
CA CYS A 46 4.08 6.54 -2.50
C CYS A 46 4.56 7.37 -1.31
N GLY A 47 4.31 8.67 -1.41
CA GLY A 47 4.80 9.68 -0.47
C GLY A 47 6.26 10.06 -0.69
N SER A 48 6.66 11.14 -0.01
CA SER A 48 8.02 11.69 -0.05
C SER A 48 8.95 11.11 1.02
N THR A 49 8.39 10.38 1.98
CA THR A 49 9.10 9.70 3.07
C THR A 49 8.67 8.25 3.13
N VAL A 50 9.54 7.35 3.62
CA VAL A 50 9.21 5.93 3.71
C VAL A 50 8.21 5.70 4.86
N PRO A 51 7.00 5.19 4.58
CA PRO A 51 6.03 4.85 5.60
C PRO A 51 6.47 3.59 6.37
N ALA A 52 5.92 3.40 7.57
CA ALA A 52 6.16 2.20 8.37
C ALA A 52 5.59 0.95 7.68
N ILE A 53 4.43 1.11 7.04
CA ILE A 53 3.78 0.08 6.23
C ILE A 53 3.33 0.71 4.91
N PHE A 54 3.51 -0.01 3.80
CA PHE A 54 2.81 0.33 2.56
C PHE A 54 2.26 -0.90 1.84
N ILE A 55 1.18 -0.68 1.10
CA ILE A 55 0.57 -1.68 0.21
C ILE A 55 0.29 -1.01 -1.14
N TRP A 56 0.86 -1.56 -2.20
CA TRP A 56 0.51 -1.22 -3.57
C TRP A 56 -0.55 -2.19 -4.10
N GLY A 57 -1.64 -1.64 -4.59
CA GLY A 57 -2.68 -2.34 -5.34
C GLY A 57 -2.76 -1.85 -6.78
N PHE A 58 -3.17 -2.72 -7.69
CA PHE A 58 -3.45 -2.42 -9.09
C PHE A 58 -4.90 -2.74 -9.41
N THR A 59 -5.57 -1.81 -10.09
CA THR A 59 -6.91 -1.99 -10.64
C THR A 59 -6.87 -1.81 -12.15
N LYS A 60 -7.24 -2.88 -12.87
CA LYS A 60 -7.33 -2.88 -14.33
C LYS A 60 -8.52 -2.01 -14.79
N PRO A 61 -8.38 -1.19 -15.85
CA PRO A 61 -9.49 -0.43 -16.41
C PRO A 61 -10.71 -1.30 -16.72
N GLY A 62 -11.89 -0.80 -16.39
CA GLY A 62 -13.16 -1.53 -16.59
C GLY A 62 -13.43 -2.65 -15.59
N THR A 63 -12.63 -2.77 -14.53
CA THR A 63 -12.83 -3.74 -13.44
C THR A 63 -12.80 -3.04 -12.08
N ASP A 64 -13.41 -3.66 -11.07
CA ASP A 64 -13.34 -3.20 -9.67
C ASP A 64 -12.33 -3.99 -8.82
N SER A 65 -11.55 -4.87 -9.47
CA SER A 65 -10.62 -5.77 -8.79
C SER A 65 -9.32 -5.04 -8.45
N ASN A 66 -9.12 -4.68 -7.18
CA ASN A 66 -7.85 -4.17 -6.68
C ASN A 66 -6.97 -5.33 -6.19
N VAL A 67 -5.92 -5.64 -6.93
CA VAL A 67 -5.01 -6.76 -6.64
C VAL A 67 -3.72 -6.22 -6.06
N ALA A 68 -3.29 -6.74 -4.91
CA ALA A 68 -2.01 -6.36 -4.32
C ALA A 68 -0.85 -6.77 -5.23
N VAL A 69 0.06 -5.84 -5.52
CA VAL A 69 1.23 -6.06 -6.39
C VAL A 69 2.56 -5.93 -5.66
N ALA A 70 2.61 -5.12 -4.60
CA ALA A 70 3.77 -5.03 -3.72
C ALA A 70 3.36 -4.55 -2.32
N TYR A 71 4.18 -4.83 -1.31
CA TYR A 71 3.93 -4.38 0.05
C TYR A 71 5.22 -4.34 0.88
N ASN A 72 5.17 -3.62 2.00
CA ASN A 72 6.13 -3.73 3.09
C ASN A 72 5.34 -3.63 4.40
N TYR A 73 5.44 -4.67 5.24
CA TYR A 73 4.82 -4.70 6.58
C TYR A 73 5.86 -4.45 7.70
N GLY A 74 6.92 -3.70 7.41
CA GLY A 74 8.02 -3.40 8.35
C GLY A 74 9.21 -4.38 8.28
N GLN A 75 9.16 -5.41 7.42
CA GLN A 75 10.23 -6.40 7.26
C GLN A 75 10.98 -6.27 5.92
N GLY A 76 10.76 -5.15 5.23
CA GLY A 76 11.30 -4.89 3.90
C GLY A 76 10.30 -5.15 2.78
N PRO A 77 10.52 -4.54 1.61
CA PRO A 77 9.61 -4.61 0.48
C PRO A 77 9.54 -6.01 -0.14
N LYS A 78 8.34 -6.40 -0.56
CA LYS A 78 8.06 -7.64 -1.30
C LYS A 78 7.16 -7.34 -2.49
N VAL A 79 7.44 -7.98 -3.62
CA VAL A 79 6.62 -7.94 -4.84
C VAL A 79 5.84 -9.24 -4.95
N GLN A 80 4.58 -9.17 -5.34
CA GLN A 80 3.71 -10.32 -5.52
C GLN A 80 3.97 -11.00 -6.87
N ALA A 81 4.03 -12.34 -6.89
CA ALA A 81 4.35 -13.09 -8.09
C ALA A 81 3.35 -12.90 -9.25
N GLN A 82 2.10 -12.56 -8.93
CA GLN A 82 1.02 -12.36 -9.90
C GLN A 82 1.13 -11.04 -10.70
N SER A 83 2.12 -10.19 -10.40
CA SER A 83 2.29 -8.89 -11.10
C SER A 83 3.14 -8.98 -12.37
N SER A 84 3.69 -10.15 -12.71
CA SER A 84 4.61 -10.33 -13.84
C SER A 84 4.01 -9.99 -15.21
N SER A 85 2.68 -10.08 -15.36
CA SER A 85 1.99 -9.69 -16.60
C SER A 85 1.97 -8.18 -16.86
N LEU A 86 2.32 -7.37 -15.87
CA LEU A 86 2.35 -5.90 -15.97
C LEU A 86 3.77 -5.38 -16.29
N GLY A 87 4.78 -6.25 -16.20
CA GLY A 87 6.19 -5.90 -16.36
C GLY A 87 7.02 -6.40 -15.18
N ARG A 88 8.29 -6.01 -15.18
CA ARG A 88 9.23 -6.35 -14.12
C ARG A 88 9.14 -5.33 -12.99
N MET A 89 8.39 -5.70 -11.95
CA MET A 89 8.20 -4.85 -10.78
C MET A 89 9.32 -4.98 -9.75
N ARG A 90 9.68 -3.86 -9.14
CA ARG A 90 10.57 -3.78 -7.98
C ARG A 90 10.21 -2.61 -7.10
N VAL A 91 10.48 -2.76 -5.81
CA VAL A 91 10.46 -1.65 -4.85
C VAL A 91 11.87 -1.49 -4.31
N PRO A 92 12.59 -0.42 -4.69
CA PRO A 92 13.96 -0.19 -4.21
C PRO A 92 14.04 -0.16 -2.68
N ALA A 93 15.16 -0.63 -2.13
CA ALA A 93 15.38 -0.59 -0.68
C ALA A 93 15.31 0.85 -0.15
N ASN A 94 14.76 1.02 1.06
CA ASN A 94 14.55 2.32 1.70
C ASN A 94 13.70 3.29 0.86
N THR A 95 12.77 2.75 0.07
CA THR A 95 11.76 3.53 -0.65
C THR A 95 10.40 2.87 -0.51
N SER A 96 9.35 3.62 -0.81
CA SER A 96 7.98 3.13 -1.00
C SER A 96 7.54 3.19 -2.46
N ALA A 97 8.40 3.67 -3.36
CA ALA A 97 8.09 3.83 -4.76
C ALA A 97 8.02 2.47 -5.47
N LEU A 98 6.99 2.28 -6.30
CA LEU A 98 6.87 1.12 -7.17
C LEU A 98 7.53 1.45 -8.51
N VAL A 99 8.56 0.71 -8.87
CA VAL A 99 9.17 0.81 -10.19
C VAL A 99 8.75 -0.37 -11.04
N ILE A 100 8.29 -0.08 -12.24
CA ILE A 100 7.89 -1.07 -13.24
C ILE A 100 8.81 -0.87 -14.45
N GLU A 101 9.55 -1.92 -14.80
CA GLU A 101 10.40 -1.98 -16.00
C GLU A 101 9.78 -2.93 -17.02
N GLU A 102 10.25 -2.85 -18.27
CA GLU A 102 9.75 -3.69 -19.36
C GLU A 102 8.21 -3.63 -19.42
N LEU A 103 7.69 -2.40 -19.31
CA LEU A 103 6.29 -2.11 -19.03
C LEU A 103 5.39 -2.74 -20.10
N GLN A 104 4.43 -3.56 -19.67
CA GLN A 104 3.48 -4.18 -20.60
C GLN A 104 2.27 -3.26 -20.82
N ARG A 105 1.60 -3.38 -21.97
CA ARG A 105 0.35 -2.65 -22.27
C ARG A 105 -0.72 -2.84 -21.19
N ASP A 106 -0.84 -4.06 -20.69
CA ASP A 106 -1.79 -4.42 -19.63
C ASP A 106 -1.49 -3.75 -18.27
N ALA A 107 -0.35 -3.07 -18.14
CA ALA A 107 0.00 -2.27 -16.96
C ALA A 107 -0.74 -0.93 -16.89
N GLU A 108 -1.40 -0.49 -17.97
CA GLU A 108 -2.29 0.68 -17.94
C GLU A 108 -3.40 0.47 -16.91
N GLY A 109 -3.62 1.46 -16.05
CA GLY A 109 -4.65 1.36 -15.02
C GLY A 109 -4.41 2.27 -13.82
N MET A 110 -5.11 1.95 -12.73
CA MET A 110 -4.99 2.68 -11.47
C MET A 110 -4.10 1.91 -10.50
N TYR A 111 -3.07 2.57 -9.99
CA TYR A 111 -2.22 2.07 -8.92
C TYR A 111 -2.55 2.83 -7.65
N THR A 112 -2.89 2.10 -6.59
CA THR A 112 -3.19 2.68 -5.27
C THR A 112 -2.10 2.29 -4.31
N CYS A 113 -1.43 3.26 -3.69
CA CYS A 113 -0.60 3.02 -2.53
C CYS A 113 -1.34 3.43 -1.26
N GLN A 114 -1.44 2.51 -0.30
CA GLN A 114 -1.89 2.80 1.06
C GLN A 114 -0.63 2.93 1.91
N ALA A 115 -0.33 4.13 2.39
CA ALA A 115 0.84 4.43 3.21
C ALA A 115 0.42 4.69 4.65
N LEU A 116 0.93 3.90 5.58
CA LEU A 116 0.72 4.10 7.01
C LEU A 116 2.01 4.64 7.63
N TYR A 117 1.91 5.84 8.16
CA TYR A 117 2.97 6.52 8.89
C TYR A 117 2.72 6.37 10.39
N ASP A 118 3.73 5.90 11.11
CA ASP A 118 3.74 5.91 12.56
C ASP A 118 4.52 7.14 13.02
N THR A 119 3.83 8.12 13.60
CA THR A 119 4.39 9.43 13.97
C THR A 119 4.16 9.70 15.44
N ASP A 120 4.90 10.65 16.01
CA ASP A 120 4.73 11.06 17.42
C ASP A 120 3.32 11.62 17.71
N GLU A 121 2.61 12.10 16.69
CA GLU A 121 1.23 12.60 16.79
C GLU A 121 0.17 11.48 16.67
N GLY A 122 0.60 10.25 16.41
CA GLY A 122 -0.26 9.10 16.14
C GLY A 122 -0.06 8.49 14.76
N THR A 123 -0.83 7.44 14.48
CA THR A 123 -0.83 6.78 13.18
C THR A 123 -1.58 7.62 12.15
N ARG A 124 -1.01 7.80 10.96
CA ARG A 124 -1.65 8.48 9.83
C ARG A 124 -1.68 7.58 8.62
N ILE A 125 -2.80 7.59 7.89
CA ILE A 125 -2.95 6.83 6.65
C ILE A 125 -3.17 7.79 5.48
N THR A 126 -2.33 7.68 4.47
CA THR A 126 -2.46 8.43 3.21
C THR A 126 -2.63 7.46 2.06
N PHE A 127 -3.57 7.75 1.17
CA PHE A 127 -3.80 6.99 -0.05
C PHE A 127 -3.32 7.78 -1.27
N TYR A 128 -2.43 7.19 -2.05
CA TYR A 128 -1.94 7.74 -3.32
C TYR A 128 -2.56 6.96 -4.46
N PHE A 129 -3.27 7.64 -5.36
CA PHE A 129 -3.93 7.07 -6.53
C PHE A 129 -3.22 7.57 -7.78
N THR A 130 -2.40 6.74 -8.40
CA THR A 130 -1.70 7.07 -9.62
C THR A 130 -2.36 6.40 -10.81
N ARG A 131 -2.93 7.20 -11.72
CA ARG A 131 -3.36 6.70 -13.03
C ARG A 131 -2.13 6.60 -13.94
N LEU A 132 -1.81 5.40 -14.39
CA LEU A 132 -0.76 5.15 -15.36
C LEU A 132 -1.38 4.98 -16.74
N GLU A 133 -0.92 5.79 -17.69
CA GLU A 133 -1.21 5.64 -19.12
C GLU A 133 0.01 5.07 -19.83
N VAL A 134 -0.20 4.06 -20.69
CA VAL A 134 0.89 3.42 -21.43
C VAL A 134 0.74 3.80 -22.90
N GLU A 135 1.76 4.44 -23.48
CA GLU A 135 1.77 4.94 -24.87
C GLU A 135 2.38 3.93 -25.85
N ASP A 136 1.92 3.96 -27.10
CA ASP A 136 2.54 3.26 -28.23
C ASP A 136 3.93 3.81 -28.52
N ASP A 137 4.84 2.88 -28.88
CA ASP A 137 6.21 3.18 -29.32
C ASP A 137 6.18 3.65 -30.79
#